data_AF-A0A9K3GV32-F1
#
_entry.id   AF-A0A9K3GV32-F1
#
_cell.length_a   1.000
_cell.length_b   1.000
_cell.length_c   1.000
_cell.angle_alpha   90.00
_cell.angle_beta   90.00
_cell.angle_gamma   90.00
#
_symmetry.space_group_name_H-M   'P 1'
#
loop_
_entity.id
_entity.type
_entity.pdbx_description
1 polymer ?
#
loop_
_entity_poly.entity_id
_entity_poly.type
_entity_poly.pdbx_seq_one_letter_code
_entity_poly.pdbx_strand_id
1 'polypeptide(L)'
;MYSLDVVQISRVQAKQRAGRAGRTRPGKCYRLYPLAVYHDNLLDATVPEIQRSSLAGSVLYLKSLDLPDIDILKFDFLDPPSRKFFSLCYSIMNLVGRARALNGAHLHT
;
A
#
# COMPACT_ATOMS: atom_id res chain seq x y z
N MET A 1 11.82 2.35 -9.72
CA MET A 1 12.80 2.83 -8.73
C MET A 1 12.00 3.33 -7.54
N TYR A 2 12.20 2.78 -6.34
CA TYR A 2 11.52 3.26 -5.12
C TYR A 2 12.47 4.21 -4.39
N SER A 3 11.99 5.38 -4.00
CA SER A 3 12.72 6.39 -3.24
C SER A 3 11.99 6.67 -1.92
N LEU A 4 12.76 7.00 -0.89
CA LEU A 4 12.25 7.46 0.40
C LEU A 4 12.32 8.99 0.41
N ASP A 5 11.29 9.61 -0.16
CA ASP A 5 11.24 11.06 -0.28
C ASP A 5 10.47 11.70 0.86
N VAL A 6 10.91 12.90 1.26
CA VAL A 6 10.18 13.72 2.22
C VAL A 6 8.95 14.29 1.53
N VAL A 7 7.77 13.88 1.98
CA VAL A 7 6.48 14.33 1.46
C VAL A 7 5.70 15.11 2.51
N GLN A 8 4.82 15.99 2.04
CA GLN A 8 3.89 16.71 2.91
C GLN A 8 2.89 15.74 3.55
N ILE A 9 2.48 16.06 4.78
CA ILE A 9 1.49 15.28 5.53
C ILE A 9 0.06 15.60 5.09
N SER A 10 -0.90 14.72 5.36
CA SER A 10 -2.32 15.06 5.21
C SER A 10 -2.89 15.78 6.44
N ARG A 11 -4.07 16.41 6.29
CA ARG A 11 -4.84 17.01 7.39
C ARG A 11 -5.21 15.97 8.44
N VAL A 12 -5.62 14.77 8.01
CA VAL A 12 -5.88 13.64 8.90
C VAL A 12 -4.63 13.27 9.71
N GLN A 13 -3.45 13.19 9.08
CA GLN A 13 -2.21 12.90 9.79
C GLN A 13 -1.82 14.00 10.78
N ALA A 14 -1.97 15.27 10.40
CA ALA A 14 -1.73 16.41 11.28
C ALA A 14 -2.67 16.39 12.52
N LYS A 15 -3.94 16.04 12.32
CA LYS A 15 -4.91 15.87 13.42
C LYS A 15 -4.54 14.71 14.33
N GLN A 16 -4.10 13.58 13.77
CA GLN A 16 -3.62 12.44 14.55
C GLN A 16 -2.39 12.79 15.41
N ARG A 17 -1.44 13.56 14.87
CA ARG A 17 -0.28 14.06 15.63
C ARG A 17 -0.70 14.98 16.78
N ALA A 18 -1.64 15.88 16.54
CA ALA A 18 -2.19 16.75 17.58
C ALA A 18 -2.92 15.94 18.67
N GLY A 19 -3.68 14.90 18.29
CA GLY A 19 -4.36 14.00 19.23
C GLY A 19 -3.40 13.23 20.13
N ARG A 20 -2.20 12.87 19.65
CA ARG A 20 -1.18 12.20 20.47
C ARG A 20 -0.66 13.06 21.62
N ALA A 21 -0.66 14.39 21.48
CA ALA A 21 -0.22 15.29 22.54
C ALA A 21 -1.20 15.35 23.73
N GLY A 22 -2.47 15.03 23.52
CA GLY A 22 -3.55 15.19 24.51
C GLY A 22 -4.08 13.90 25.13
N ARG A 23 -3.33 12.79 25.11
CA ARG A 23 -3.88 11.45 25.48
C ARG A 23 -4.33 11.32 26.93
N THR A 24 -3.62 11.96 27.86
CA THR A 24 -3.85 11.78 29.30
C THR A 24 -4.32 13.06 29.98
N ARG A 25 -3.90 14.21 29.45
CA ARG A 25 -4.17 15.56 29.98
C ARG A 25 -4.24 16.54 28.80
N PRO A 26 -4.82 17.74 28.95
CA PRO A 26 -4.82 18.76 27.91
C PRO A 26 -3.39 19.01 27.37
N GLY A 27 -3.19 18.71 26.10
CA GLY A 27 -1.92 18.84 25.40
C GLY A 27 -1.92 20.03 24.45
N LYS A 28 -0.73 20.57 24.15
CA LYS A 28 -0.52 21.60 23.13
C LYS A 28 0.27 21.00 21.97
N CYS A 29 -0.13 21.30 20.74
CA CYS A 29 0.58 20.90 19.53
C CYS A 29 0.94 22.15 18.73
N TYR A 30 2.24 22.42 18.60
CA TYR A 30 2.76 23.53 17.81
C TYR A 30 3.03 23.06 16.38
N ARG A 31 2.40 23.71 15.41
CA ARG A 31 2.56 23.43 13.98
C ARG A 31 3.50 24.45 13.38
N LEU A 32 4.61 24.02 12.81
CA LEU A 32 5.63 24.89 12.21
C LEU A 32 5.27 25.30 10.76
N TYR A 33 3.99 25.58 10.51
CA TYR A 33 3.49 26.02 9.21
C TYR A 33 2.26 26.94 9.39
N PRO A 34 2.06 27.92 8.49
CA PRO A 34 0.90 28.82 8.55
C PRO A 34 -0.43 28.09 8.44
N LEU A 35 -1.49 28.71 8.97
CA LEU A 35 -2.85 28.18 8.88
C LEU A 35 -3.33 28.02 7.41
N ALA A 36 -2.94 28.95 6.52
CA ALA A 36 -3.24 28.85 5.09
C ALA A 36 -2.69 27.56 4.47
N VAL A 37 -1.45 27.17 4.81
CA VAL A 37 -0.87 25.90 4.34
C VAL A 37 -1.69 24.70 4.80
N TYR A 38 -2.23 24.75 6.02
CA TYR A 38 -3.08 23.68 6.53
C TYR A 38 -4.38 23.49 5.74
N HIS A 39 -4.99 24.59 5.28
CA HIS A 39 -6.28 24.54 4.59
C HIS A 39 -6.14 24.33 3.09
N ASP A 40 -5.16 24.99 2.46
CA ASP A 40 -5.08 25.11 1.00
C ASP A 40 -4.10 24.11 0.37
N ASN A 41 -3.02 23.77 1.08
CA ASN A 41 -1.93 22.95 0.53
C ASN A 41 -1.96 21.48 0.99
N LEU A 42 -2.47 21.19 2.19
CA LEU A 42 -2.51 19.81 2.70
C LEU A 42 -3.72 19.06 2.17
N LEU A 43 -3.46 17.84 1.67
CA LEU A 43 -4.52 16.89 1.31
C LEU A 43 -5.34 16.49 2.54
N ASP A 44 -6.64 16.24 2.36
CA ASP A 44 -7.55 15.85 3.45
C ASP A 44 -7.14 14.52 4.06
N ALA A 45 -7.06 13.50 3.21
CA ALA A 45 -6.64 12.16 3.52
C ALA A 45 -5.39 11.81 2.72
N THR A 46 -4.58 10.89 3.25
CA THR A 46 -3.48 10.31 2.49
C THR A 46 -4.01 9.30 1.50
N VAL A 47 -3.43 9.28 0.29
CA VAL A 47 -3.70 8.24 -0.70
C VAL A 47 -3.44 6.84 -0.09
N PRO A 48 -4.35 5.88 -0.27
CA PRO A 48 -4.20 4.52 0.23
C PRO A 48 -2.87 3.87 -0.18
N GLU A 49 -2.31 3.04 0.70
CA GLU A 49 -1.04 2.36 0.43
C GLU A 49 -1.10 1.39 -0.75
N ILE A 50 -2.27 0.76 -0.95
CA ILE A 50 -2.55 -0.15 -2.08
C ILE A 50 -2.41 0.55 -3.45
N GLN A 51 -2.55 1.87 -3.50
CA GLN A 51 -2.39 2.68 -4.70
C GLN A 51 -1.00 3.32 -4.83
N ARG A 52 -0.21 3.36 -3.74
CA ARG A 52 1.11 4.02 -3.69
C ARG A 52 2.29 3.08 -3.86
N SER A 53 2.13 1.81 -3.49
CA SER A 53 3.24 0.85 -3.37
C SER A 53 3.04 -0.37 -4.27
N SER A 54 4.12 -1.13 -4.49
CA SER A 54 4.04 -2.36 -5.25
C SER A 54 3.42 -3.48 -4.43
N LEU A 55 2.41 -4.11 -5.00
CA LEU A 55 1.70 -5.23 -4.43
C LEU A 55 2.37 -6.59 -4.68
N ALA A 56 3.52 -6.60 -5.38
CA ALA A 56 4.21 -7.83 -5.76
C ALA A 56 4.46 -8.76 -4.55
N GLY A 57 4.98 -8.22 -3.45
CA GLY A 57 5.26 -9.01 -2.23
C GLY A 57 3.99 -9.56 -1.60
N SER A 58 2.96 -8.73 -1.45
CA SER A 58 1.67 -9.14 -0.89
C SER A 58 0.97 -10.20 -1.74
N VAL A 59 1.03 -10.07 -3.07
CA VAL A 59 0.43 -11.02 -4.02
C VAL A 59 1.17 -12.36 -4.00
N LEU A 60 2.51 -12.33 -3.97
CA LEU A 60 3.31 -13.54 -3.83
C LEU A 60 3.02 -14.25 -2.50
N TYR A 61 2.90 -13.48 -1.42
CA TYR A 61 2.53 -14.01 -0.12
C TYR A 61 1.14 -14.68 -0.15
N LEU A 62 0.13 -13.99 -0.69
CA LEU A 62 -1.21 -14.55 -0.87
C LEU A 62 -1.18 -15.82 -1.73
N LYS A 63 -0.33 -15.88 -2.75
CA LYS A 63 -0.17 -17.08 -3.58
C LYS A 63 0.53 -18.22 -2.85
N SER A 64 1.50 -17.92 -1.98
CA SER A 64 2.21 -18.93 -1.18
C SER A 64 1.32 -19.63 -0.15
N LEU A 65 0.21 -19.00 0.24
CA LEU A 65 -0.79 -19.61 1.11
C LEU A 65 -1.66 -20.66 0.37
N ASP A 66 -1.45 -20.85 -0.94
CA ASP A 66 -2.13 -21.82 -1.82
C ASP A 66 -3.65 -21.88 -1.58
N LEU A 67 -4.30 -20.70 -1.48
CA LEU A 67 -5.74 -20.56 -1.34
C LEU A 67 -6.40 -20.78 -2.72
N PRO A 68 -7.10 -21.91 -2.95
CA PRO A 68 -7.58 -22.28 -4.29
C PRO A 68 -8.74 -21.40 -4.78
N ASP A 69 -9.50 -20.81 -3.85
CA ASP A 69 -10.73 -20.08 -4.17
C ASP A 69 -10.53 -18.56 -4.30
N ILE A 70 -9.33 -18.05 -3.99
CA ILE A 70 -9.05 -16.60 -4.03
C ILE A 70 -8.46 -16.22 -5.39
N ASP A 71 -9.33 -15.76 -6.28
CA ASP A 71 -8.92 -15.07 -7.49
C ASP A 71 -8.60 -13.60 -7.16
N ILE A 72 -7.32 -13.30 -7.01
CA ILE A 72 -6.80 -11.95 -6.71
C ILE A 72 -7.28 -10.93 -7.77
N LEU A 73 -7.55 -11.37 -9.00
CA LEU A 73 -8.02 -10.49 -10.08
C LEU A 73 -9.50 -10.14 -9.97
N LYS A 74 -10.29 -10.96 -9.26
CA LYS A 74 -11.73 -10.76 -9.04
C LYS A 74 -12.06 -10.32 -7.62
N PHE A 75 -11.04 -10.11 -6.80
CA PHE A 75 -11.24 -9.66 -5.43
C PHE A 75 -11.85 -8.25 -5.41
N ASP A 76 -12.90 -8.07 -4.61
CA ASP A 76 -13.57 -6.79 -4.45
C ASP A 76 -12.77 -5.89 -3.49
N PHE A 77 -11.80 -5.15 -4.05
CA PHE A 77 -10.97 -4.23 -3.29
C PHE A 77 -11.77 -2.99 -2.91
N LEU A 78 -11.70 -2.60 -1.63
CA LEU A 78 -12.26 -1.33 -1.14
C LEU A 78 -11.75 -0.13 -1.95
N ASP A 79 -10.44 -0.10 -2.21
CA ASP A 79 -9.79 0.84 -3.10
C ASP A 79 -8.99 0.04 -4.14
N PRO A 80 -9.40 0.02 -5.42
CA PRO A 80 -8.70 -0.77 -6.42
C PRO A 80 -7.27 -0.23 -6.65
N PRO A 81 -6.30 -1.13 -6.91
CA PRO A 81 -4.95 -0.73 -7.24
C PRO A 81 -4.89 -0.02 -8.60
N SER A 82 -3.84 0.77 -8.81
CA SER A 82 -3.66 1.44 -10.11
C SER A 82 -3.49 0.41 -11.24
N ARG A 83 -3.94 0.76 -12.45
CA ARG A 83 -3.91 -0.14 -13.62
C ARG A 83 -2.50 -0.63 -13.96
N LYS A 84 -1.47 0.18 -13.67
CA LYS A 84 -0.06 -0.19 -13.81
C LYS A 84 0.34 -1.30 -12.84
N PHE A 85 -0.07 -1.19 -11.57
CA PHE A 85 0.20 -2.21 -10.56
C PHE A 85 -0.57 -3.50 -10.84
N PHE A 86 -1.80 -3.41 -11.36
CA PHE A 86 -2.58 -4.57 -11.77
C PHE A 86 -1.89 -5.38 -12.87
N SER A 87 -1.38 -4.70 -13.91
CA SER A 87 -0.62 -5.34 -15.00
C SER A 87 0.67 -5.99 -14.50
N LEU A 88 1.41 -5.30 -13.62
CA LEU A 88 2.65 -5.83 -13.04
C LEU A 88 2.39 -7.09 -12.19
N CYS A 89 1.33 -7.05 -11.38
CA CYS A 89 0.87 -8.18 -10.57
C CYS A 89 0.60 -9.42 -11.44
N TYR A 90 -0.17 -9.25 -12.53
CA TYR A 90 -0.48 -10.31 -13.48
C TYR A 90 0.78 -10.90 -14.14
N SER A 91 1.72 -10.04 -14.53
CA SER A 91 3.00 -10.48 -15.10
C SER A 91 3.82 -11.33 -14.12
N ILE A 92 3.93 -10.87 -12.86
CA ILE A 92 4.66 -11.58 -11.80
C ILE A 92 4.01 -12.94 -11.50
N MET A 93 2.68 -13.00 -11.41
CA MET A 93 1.96 -14.26 -11.19
C MET A 93 2.23 -15.28 -12.31
N ASN A 94 2.21 -14.84 -13.57
CA ASN A 94 2.52 -15.72 -14.70
C ASN A 94 3.97 -16.21 -14.68
N LEU A 95 4.92 -15.34 -14.33
CA LEU A 95 6.34 -15.69 -14.27
C LEU A 95 6.61 -16.72 -13.16
N VAL A 96 6.01 -16.55 -11.98
CA VAL A 96 6.13 -17.49 -10.85
C VAL A 96 5.44 -18.83 -11.16
N GLY A 97 4.26 -18.79 -11.81
CA GLY A 97 3.58 -20.01 -12.27
C GLY A 97 4.45 -20.82 -13.24
N ARG A 98 5.10 -20.14 -14.20
CA ARG A 98 6.07 -20.77 -15.12
C ARG A 98 7.27 -21.36 -14.37
N ALA A 99 7.83 -20.65 -13.39
CA ALA A 99 8.95 -21.14 -12.59
C ALA A 99 8.59 -22.39 -11.76
N ARG A 100 7.38 -22.45 -11.17
CA ARG A 100 6.88 -23.66 -10.48
C ARG A 100 6.74 -24.84 -11.45
N ALA A 101 6.23 -24.62 -12.66
CA ALA A 101 6.09 -25.67 -13.68
C ALA A 101 7.43 -26.27 -14.12
N LEU A 102 8.49 -25.45 -14.19
CA LEU A 102 9.84 -25.90 -14.54
C LEU A 102 10.52 -26.68 -13.40
N ASN A 103 10.32 -26.26 -12.14
CA ASN A 103 10.90 -26.94 -10.98
C ASN A 103 10.17 -28.25 -10.61
N GLY A 104 8.88 -28.38 -10.94
CA GLY A 104 8.12 -29.61 -10.76
C GLY A 104 8.52 -30.74 -11.74
N ALA A 105 9.21 -30.41 -12.84
CA ALA A 105 9.67 -31.40 -13.82
C ALA A 105 10.96 -32.15 -13.38
N HIS A 106 11.62 -31.74 -12.30
CA HIS A 106 12.90 -32.31 -11.84
C HIS A 106 12.81 -33.26 -10.64
N LEU A 107 11.60 -33.55 -10.12
CA LEU A 107 11.41 -34.40 -8.92
C LEU A 107 10.73 -35.75 -9.21
N HIS A 108 10.60 -36.14 -10.48
CA HIS A 108 10.10 -37.45 -10.88
C HIS A 108 11.07 -38.14 -11.85
N THR A 109 12.21 -38.59 -11.33
CA THR A 109 12.96 -39.75 -11.81
C THR A 109 13.52 -40.49 -10.60
#